data_AF-A0A927C386-F1
#
_entry.id   AF-A0A927C386-F1
#
_cell.length_a   1.000
_cell.length_b   1.000
_cell.length_c   1.000
_cell.angle_alpha   90.00
_cell.angle_beta   90.00
_cell.angle_gamma   90.00
#
_symmetry.space_group_name_H-M   'P 1'
#
loop_
_entity.id
_entity.type
_entity.pdbx_description
1 polymer ?
#
loop_
_entity_poly.entity_id
_entity_poly.type
_entity_poly.pdbx_seq_one_letter_code
_entity_poly.pdbx_strand_id
1 'polypeptide(L)'
;MNTERISGYQLFMLCSILYINGGMISLYKTLSEVAGPDAWFNFIFSMLYAICIAFLLYKLSAAHPGKNMFEISESVCGKWAGKLLNILVMWYILHLIIRDLRMFGDFVGTAVLQRTPTEFIYLSAMLVLMYYATGNLEEFARSVNLFFPIFMISIVILPLLLVNETDLSNLLPILSQGSGVILKGGVLSTGWAGDIFIFGAFLNYIRSSRQYYESLRLGIVTSAFVLTVMMLLCTAILGHTITGRAMYPAYTMMQEINITDFLDRLDVVLIGFWMPAFLMKIIVLYFSFMAGLSSMLNTGKLRGINMMSGWMILLLTLVSFRSVMEVYRFGNYAAVPITVFVHFCFLAVVSLCSLWKTRKKRKRHPRQPLQEEESVVPGRGDVIGWWLSLAVCMAGLFGGSLAGPWFKLYGQLGGIVYFIAFVGLFVFSIRLFWRWNQIVRHPSPS
;
A
#
# COMPACT_ATOMS: atom_id res chain seq x y z
N MET A 1 20.58 -18.47 16.36
CA MET A 1 20.30 -17.55 15.24
C MET A 1 19.75 -16.26 15.86
N ASN A 2 20.39 -15.12 15.61
CA ASN A 2 19.82 -13.83 16.00
C ASN A 2 18.43 -13.73 15.36
N THR A 3 17.42 -13.37 16.15
CA THR A 3 16.08 -13.10 15.58
C THR A 3 16.21 -11.84 14.75
N GLU A 4 16.04 -11.96 13.44
CA GLU A 4 16.02 -10.83 12.51
C GLU A 4 14.93 -9.86 12.97
N ARG A 5 15.29 -8.58 13.08
CA ARG A 5 14.39 -7.58 13.65
C ARG A 5 14.40 -6.32 12.80
N ILE A 6 13.19 -5.85 12.51
CA ILE A 6 12.98 -4.63 11.74
C ILE A 6 12.49 -3.56 12.71
N SER A 7 13.07 -2.36 12.61
CA SER A 7 12.62 -1.22 13.40
C SER A 7 11.26 -0.71 12.90
N GLY A 8 10.49 -0.04 13.77
CA GLY A 8 9.23 0.58 13.36
C GLY A 8 9.38 1.58 12.20
N TYR A 9 10.51 2.31 12.13
CA TYR A 9 10.82 3.20 11.01
C TYR A 9 10.99 2.46 9.70
N GLN A 10 11.76 1.37 9.70
CA GLN A 10 11.95 0.55 8.51
C GLN A 10 10.63 -0.07 8.02
N LEU A 11 9.76 -0.54 8.94
CA LEU A 11 8.45 -1.06 8.56
C LEU A 11 7.55 0.04 7.97
N PHE A 12 7.55 1.23 8.57
CA PHE A 12 6.86 2.41 8.02
C PHE A 12 7.30 2.67 6.57
N MET A 13 8.61 2.73 6.31
CA MET A 13 9.14 3.03 4.98
C MET A 13 8.87 1.92 3.96
N LEU A 14 8.99 0.65 4.36
CA LEU A 14 8.60 -0.49 3.53
C LEU A 14 7.12 -0.41 3.14
N CYS A 15 6.25 -0.10 4.10
CA CYS A 15 4.82 0.08 3.87
C CYS A 15 4.54 1.25 2.93
N SER A 16 5.24 2.37 3.09
CA SER A 16 5.09 3.53 2.23
C SER A 16 5.55 3.27 0.80
N ILE A 17 6.72 2.67 0.59
CA ILE A 17 7.21 2.32 -0.75
C ILE A 17 6.22 1.39 -1.44
N LEU A 18 5.74 0.36 -0.74
CA LEU A 18 4.83 -0.61 -1.30
C LEU A 18 3.53 0.04 -1.78
N TYR A 19 2.93 0.87 -0.93
CA TYR A 19 1.60 1.39 -1.21
C TYR A 19 1.60 2.57 -2.20
N ILE A 20 2.56 3.49 -2.10
CA ILE A 20 2.72 4.60 -3.06
C ILE A 20 2.90 4.05 -4.47
N ASN A 21 3.84 3.13 -4.66
CA ASN A 21 4.16 2.65 -6.00
C ASN A 21 3.06 1.77 -6.62
N GLY A 22 2.19 1.15 -5.82
CA GLY A 22 1.06 0.41 -6.36
C GLY A 22 0.10 1.27 -7.17
N GLY A 23 -0.28 2.44 -6.67
CA GLY A 23 -1.27 3.29 -7.35
C GLY A 23 -0.71 4.13 -8.50
N MET A 24 0.57 4.53 -8.44
CA MET A 24 1.06 5.63 -9.29
C MET A 24 1.08 5.34 -10.81
N ILE A 25 1.24 4.08 -11.23
CA ILE A 25 1.38 3.75 -12.66
C ILE A 25 0.05 3.88 -13.41
N SER A 26 -1.01 3.25 -12.92
CA SER A 26 -2.24 3.04 -13.68
C SER A 26 -3.51 3.51 -12.98
N LEU A 27 -3.49 3.68 -11.66
CA LEU A 27 -4.70 3.96 -10.89
C LEU A 27 -5.21 5.38 -11.17
N TYR A 28 -4.33 6.36 -11.37
CA TYR A 28 -4.73 7.73 -11.70
C TYR A 28 -5.59 7.82 -12.95
N LYS A 29 -5.25 7.03 -13.97
CA LYS A 29 -6.03 6.93 -15.21
C LYS A 29 -7.45 6.48 -14.89
N THR A 30 -7.59 5.31 -14.29
CA THR A 30 -8.90 4.72 -14.01
C THR A 30 -9.74 5.56 -13.04
N LEU A 31 -9.11 6.18 -12.04
CA LEU A 31 -9.84 7.06 -11.12
C LEU A 31 -10.31 8.33 -11.83
N SER A 32 -9.53 8.91 -12.74
CA SER A 32 -9.94 10.07 -13.54
C SER A 32 -11.02 9.72 -14.58
N GLU A 33 -10.96 8.54 -15.18
CA GLU A 33 -12.01 8.03 -16.09
C GLU A 33 -13.35 7.89 -15.36
N VAL A 34 -13.33 7.44 -14.10
CA VAL A 34 -14.54 7.21 -13.31
C VAL A 34 -15.02 8.47 -12.63
N ALA A 35 -14.16 9.18 -11.92
CA ALA A 35 -14.49 10.29 -11.02
C ALA A 35 -14.11 11.69 -11.52
N GLY A 36 -13.52 11.79 -12.71
CA GLY A 36 -13.18 13.07 -13.33
C GLY A 36 -12.35 13.97 -12.39
N PRO A 37 -12.75 15.23 -12.19
CA PRO A 37 -12.02 16.17 -11.32
C PRO A 37 -12.04 15.76 -9.84
N ASP A 38 -12.97 14.91 -9.40
CA ASP A 38 -13.13 14.45 -8.02
C ASP A 38 -12.30 13.20 -7.69
N ALA A 39 -11.46 12.74 -8.62
CA ALA A 39 -10.73 11.47 -8.47
C ALA A 39 -9.74 11.43 -7.30
N TRP A 40 -9.22 12.59 -6.87
CA TRP A 40 -8.27 12.70 -5.75
C TRP A 40 -8.86 12.37 -4.37
N PHE A 41 -10.19 12.45 -4.22
CA PHE A 41 -10.87 12.03 -2.99
C PHE A 41 -10.86 10.51 -2.78
N ASN A 42 -10.69 9.71 -3.84
CA ASN A 42 -10.87 8.26 -3.79
C ASN A 42 -9.85 7.53 -2.89
N PHE A 43 -8.66 8.11 -2.69
CA PHE A 43 -7.60 7.50 -1.87
C PHE A 43 -7.96 7.39 -0.38
N ILE A 44 -8.95 8.15 0.12
CA ILE A 44 -9.43 7.96 1.50
C ILE A 44 -10.06 6.59 1.71
N PHE A 45 -10.76 6.04 0.72
CA PHE A 45 -11.38 4.72 0.80
C PHE A 45 -10.33 3.62 0.81
N SER A 46 -9.31 3.76 -0.03
CA SER A 46 -8.14 2.88 -0.01
C SER A 46 -7.41 2.92 1.33
N MET A 47 -7.19 4.12 1.87
CA MET A 47 -6.56 4.32 3.18
C MET A 47 -7.36 3.63 4.30
N LEU A 48 -8.68 3.79 4.32
CA LEU A 48 -9.54 3.17 5.32
C LEU A 48 -9.51 1.64 5.23
N TYR A 49 -9.57 1.09 4.00
CA TYR A 49 -9.43 -0.35 3.78
C TYR A 49 -8.08 -0.87 4.27
N ALA A 50 -6.99 -0.20 3.88
CA ALA A 50 -5.63 -0.49 4.31
C ALA A 50 -5.47 -0.48 5.85
N ILE A 51 -6.00 0.55 6.53
CA ILE A 51 -5.94 0.65 8.00
C ILE A 51 -6.74 -0.48 8.65
N CYS A 52 -7.89 -0.86 8.08
CA CYS A 52 -8.67 -1.99 8.55
C CYS A 52 -7.85 -3.30 8.47
N ILE A 53 -7.22 -3.57 7.34
CA ILE A 53 -6.34 -4.74 7.18
C ILE A 53 -5.17 -4.70 8.18
N ALA A 54 -4.49 -3.55 8.32
CA ALA A 54 -3.39 -3.39 9.27
C ALA A 54 -3.84 -3.62 10.73
N PHE A 55 -5.05 -3.18 11.09
CA PHE A 55 -5.62 -3.43 12.41
C PHE A 55 -5.91 -4.92 12.66
N LEU A 56 -6.41 -5.62 11.64
CA LEU A 56 -6.66 -7.07 11.74
C LEU A 56 -5.34 -7.85 11.86
N LEU A 57 -4.31 -7.48 11.10
CA LEU A 57 -2.96 -8.03 11.24
C LEU A 57 -2.37 -7.75 12.63
N TYR A 58 -2.58 -6.56 13.18
CA TYR A 58 -2.21 -6.23 14.56
C TYR A 58 -2.86 -7.15 15.58
N LYS A 59 -4.18 -7.36 15.50
CA LYS A 59 -4.90 -8.28 16.38
C LYS A 59 -4.37 -9.71 16.26
N LEU A 60 -4.00 -10.12 15.05
CA LEU A 60 -3.42 -11.43 14.80
C LEU A 60 -2.03 -11.58 15.43
N SER A 61 -1.15 -10.59 15.25
CA SER A 61 0.18 -10.53 15.88
C SER A 61 0.08 -10.57 17.41
N ALA A 62 -0.83 -9.79 18.00
CA ALA A 62 -1.01 -9.74 19.45
C ALA A 62 -1.53 -11.07 20.02
N ALA A 63 -2.41 -11.76 19.30
CA ALA A 63 -2.95 -13.06 19.70
C ALA A 63 -1.97 -14.22 19.53
N HIS A 64 -1.02 -14.10 18.59
CA HIS A 64 -0.05 -15.15 18.26
C HIS A 64 1.38 -14.58 18.15
N PRO A 65 1.99 -14.17 19.27
CA PRO A 65 3.32 -13.56 19.26
C PRO A 65 4.39 -14.48 18.65
N GLY A 66 5.31 -13.89 17.87
CA GLY A 66 6.47 -14.59 17.30
C GLY A 66 6.18 -15.46 16.09
N LYS A 67 4.95 -15.49 15.58
CA LYS A 67 4.57 -16.26 14.39
C LYS A 67 4.21 -15.35 13.22
N ASN A 68 4.51 -15.81 12.01
CA ASN A 68 4.01 -15.16 10.79
C ASN A 68 2.57 -15.62 10.46
N MET A 69 1.91 -14.94 9.53
CA MET A 69 0.54 -15.24 9.14
C MET A 69 0.32 -16.68 8.65
N PHE A 70 1.31 -17.27 7.96
CA PHE A 70 1.25 -18.64 7.44
C PHE A 70 1.33 -19.70 8.56
N GLU A 71 2.18 -19.48 9.57
CA GLU A 71 2.27 -20.32 10.75
C GLU A 71 1.02 -20.21 11.64
N ILE A 72 0.43 -19.01 11.69
CA ILE A 72 -0.78 -18.75 12.45
C ILE A 72 -1.95 -19.53 11.86
N SER A 73 -2.16 -19.49 10.54
CA SER A 73 -3.25 -20.23 9.90
C SER A 73 -3.15 -21.74 10.16
N GLU A 74 -1.96 -22.35 10.06
CA GLU A 74 -1.75 -23.77 10.34
C GLU A 74 -1.95 -24.11 11.81
N SER A 75 -1.47 -23.26 12.73
CA SER A 75 -1.60 -23.50 14.16
C SER A 75 -3.02 -23.29 14.67
N VAL A 76 -3.80 -22.39 14.06
CA VAL A 76 -5.17 -22.05 14.46
C VAL A 76 -6.20 -22.95 13.77
N CYS A 77 -6.13 -23.12 12.46
CA CYS A 77 -7.11 -23.88 11.67
C CYS A 77 -6.76 -25.38 11.56
N GLY A 78 -5.55 -25.77 11.95
CA GLY A 78 -5.03 -27.13 11.79
C GLY A 78 -4.33 -27.33 10.45
N LYS A 79 -3.63 -28.46 10.30
CA LYS A 79 -2.72 -28.71 9.16
C LYS A 79 -3.39 -28.62 7.80
N TRP A 80 -4.59 -29.18 7.63
CA TRP A 80 -5.26 -29.23 6.32
C TRP A 80 -5.87 -27.88 5.93
N ALA A 81 -6.75 -27.32 6.77
CA ALA A 81 -7.41 -26.05 6.49
C ALA A 81 -6.40 -24.88 6.45
N GLY A 82 -5.41 -24.87 7.34
CA GLY A 82 -4.34 -23.86 7.32
C GLY A 82 -3.49 -23.92 6.06
N LYS A 83 -3.11 -25.11 5.58
CA LYS A 83 -2.39 -25.26 4.31
C LYS A 83 -3.20 -24.78 3.12
N LEU A 84 -4.50 -25.08 3.06
CA LEU A 84 -5.37 -24.59 1.98
C LEU A 84 -5.44 -23.06 1.97
N LEU A 85 -5.57 -22.42 3.14
CA LEU A 85 -5.51 -20.96 3.27
C LEU A 85 -4.15 -20.42 2.82
N ASN A 86 -3.05 -21.06 3.21
CA ASN A 86 -1.72 -20.64 2.81
C ASN A 86 -1.53 -20.73 1.30
N ILE A 87 -2.03 -21.80 0.65
CA ILE A 87 -2.01 -21.91 -0.82
C ILE A 87 -2.79 -20.75 -1.46
N LEU A 88 -3.96 -20.40 -0.94
CA LEU A 88 -4.77 -19.28 -1.46
C LEU A 88 -4.02 -17.94 -1.35
N VAL A 89 -3.39 -17.67 -0.20
CA VAL A 89 -2.60 -16.45 0.01
C VAL A 89 -1.34 -16.45 -0.87
N MET A 90 -0.69 -17.59 -1.04
CA MET A 90 0.49 -17.72 -1.90
C MET A 90 0.15 -17.50 -3.37
N TRP A 91 -0.98 -18.03 -3.82
CA TRP A 91 -1.53 -17.76 -5.15
C TRP A 91 -1.82 -16.26 -5.34
N TYR A 92 -2.39 -15.61 -4.34
CA TYR A 92 -2.62 -14.16 -4.36
C TYR A 92 -1.32 -13.37 -4.48
N ILE A 93 -0.32 -13.62 -3.61
CA ILE A 93 0.98 -12.94 -3.65
C ILE A 93 1.69 -13.17 -4.99
N LEU A 94 1.60 -14.38 -5.55
CA LEU A 94 2.14 -14.70 -6.86
C LEU A 94 1.54 -13.80 -7.96
N HIS A 95 0.21 -13.63 -7.96
CA HIS A 95 -0.44 -12.73 -8.91
C HIS A 95 -0.05 -11.27 -8.72
N LEU A 96 0.15 -10.81 -7.48
CA LEU A 96 0.64 -9.45 -7.23
C LEU A 96 2.04 -9.24 -7.82
N ILE A 97 2.95 -10.19 -7.64
CA ILE A 97 4.32 -10.11 -8.19
C ILE A 97 4.28 -10.09 -9.71
N ILE A 98 3.51 -10.98 -10.34
CA ILE A 98 3.39 -11.04 -11.81
C ILE A 98 2.80 -9.73 -12.35
N ARG A 99 1.71 -9.24 -11.75
CA ARG A 99 1.05 -7.99 -12.11
C ARG A 99 2.05 -6.83 -12.07
N ASP A 100 2.77 -6.69 -10.96
CA ASP A 100 3.69 -5.57 -10.75
C ASP A 100 4.95 -5.69 -11.60
N LEU A 101 5.50 -6.89 -11.80
CA LEU A 101 6.63 -7.11 -12.70
C LEU A 101 6.29 -6.77 -14.15
N ARG A 102 5.06 -7.11 -14.59
CA ARG A 102 4.53 -6.66 -15.90
C ARG A 102 4.42 -5.16 -15.98
N MET A 103 3.79 -4.51 -15.01
CA MET A 103 3.63 -3.04 -15.06
C MET A 103 4.96 -2.30 -15.04
N PHE A 104 5.92 -2.79 -14.26
CA PHE A 104 7.29 -2.27 -14.27
C PHE A 104 7.93 -2.40 -15.65
N GLY A 105 8.01 -3.62 -16.19
CA GLY A 105 8.71 -3.83 -17.46
C GLY A 105 7.99 -3.24 -18.67
N ASP A 106 6.64 -3.20 -18.66
CA ASP A 106 5.84 -2.56 -19.70
C ASP A 106 6.05 -1.04 -19.67
N PHE A 107 6.05 -0.41 -18.49
CA PHE A 107 6.40 1.01 -18.40
C PHE A 107 7.82 1.23 -18.91
N VAL A 108 8.81 0.51 -18.38
CA VAL A 108 10.21 0.76 -18.73
C VAL A 108 10.42 0.55 -20.22
N GLY A 109 9.86 -0.51 -20.81
CA GLY A 109 9.98 -0.81 -22.23
C GLY A 109 9.22 0.15 -23.14
N THR A 110 8.16 0.81 -22.68
CA THR A 110 7.40 1.76 -23.52
C THR A 110 7.82 3.22 -23.33
N ALA A 111 8.20 3.60 -22.11
CA ALA A 111 8.50 4.98 -21.75
C ALA A 111 10.01 5.29 -21.75
N VAL A 112 10.88 4.31 -21.44
CA VAL A 112 12.31 4.57 -21.18
C VAL A 112 13.22 3.84 -22.16
N LEU A 113 13.13 2.51 -22.26
CA LEU A 113 13.96 1.63 -23.09
C LEU A 113 13.16 1.05 -24.26
N GLN A 114 12.67 1.91 -25.15
CA GLN A 114 11.82 1.55 -26.30
C GLN A 114 12.45 0.58 -27.30
N ARG A 115 13.78 0.53 -27.35
CA ARG A 115 14.53 -0.36 -28.27
C ARG A 115 14.87 -1.72 -27.64
N THR A 116 14.66 -1.87 -26.34
CA THR A 116 15.01 -3.10 -25.61
C THR A 116 13.78 -3.99 -25.52
N PRO A 117 13.87 -5.28 -25.92
CA PRO A 117 12.76 -6.21 -25.73
C PRO A 117 12.38 -6.31 -24.25
N THR A 118 11.09 -6.26 -23.94
CA THR A 118 10.58 -6.20 -22.55
C THR A 118 10.94 -7.45 -21.75
N GLU A 119 11.19 -8.58 -22.42
CA GLU A 119 11.63 -9.83 -21.83
C GLU A 119 12.96 -9.68 -21.09
N PHE A 120 13.91 -8.93 -21.65
CA PHE A 120 15.19 -8.64 -20.99
C PHE A 120 15.01 -7.74 -19.77
N ILE A 121 14.03 -6.83 -19.81
CA ILE A 121 13.69 -5.97 -18.68
C ILE A 121 13.13 -6.81 -17.53
N TYR A 122 12.16 -7.70 -17.80
CA TYR A 122 11.63 -8.60 -16.76
C TYR A 122 12.71 -9.53 -16.21
N LEU A 123 13.59 -10.07 -17.06
CA LEU A 123 14.70 -10.91 -16.65
C LEU A 123 15.63 -10.14 -15.69
N SER A 124 16.02 -8.91 -16.05
CA SER A 124 16.90 -8.09 -15.22
C SER A 124 16.27 -7.78 -13.85
N ALA A 125 15.00 -7.41 -13.82
CA ALA A 125 14.26 -7.15 -12.58
C ALA A 125 14.16 -8.43 -11.72
N MET A 126 13.85 -9.57 -12.34
CA MET A 126 13.77 -10.85 -11.62
C MET A 126 15.12 -11.29 -11.04
N LEU A 127 16.23 -11.05 -11.75
CA LEU A 127 17.58 -11.30 -11.24
C LEU A 127 17.88 -10.45 -9.99
N VAL A 128 17.46 -9.19 -9.97
CA VAL A 128 17.58 -8.32 -8.80
C VAL A 128 16.75 -8.85 -7.63
N LEU A 129 15.51 -9.26 -7.87
CA LEU A 129 14.64 -9.88 -6.85
C LEU A 129 15.28 -11.14 -6.25
N MET A 130 15.78 -12.04 -7.11
CA MET A 130 16.47 -13.25 -6.68
C MET A 130 17.72 -12.94 -5.86
N TYR A 131 18.50 -11.93 -6.28
CA TYR A 131 19.68 -11.47 -5.55
C TYR A 131 19.32 -10.99 -4.14
N TYR A 132 18.34 -10.10 -3.98
CA TYR A 132 17.94 -9.62 -2.66
C TYR A 132 17.40 -10.74 -1.77
N ALA A 133 16.66 -11.69 -2.34
CA ALA A 133 16.16 -12.86 -1.60
C ALA A 133 17.25 -13.88 -1.21
N THR A 134 18.52 -13.67 -1.58
CA THR A 134 19.64 -14.43 -0.99
C THR A 134 20.05 -13.89 0.38
N GLY A 135 19.81 -12.61 0.64
CA GLY A 135 19.96 -11.98 1.94
C GLY A 135 18.66 -12.01 2.74
N ASN A 136 18.62 -11.22 3.80
CA ASN A 136 17.50 -11.18 4.73
C ASN A 136 16.68 -9.89 4.60
N LEU A 137 15.44 -9.92 5.08
CA LEU A 137 14.54 -8.76 5.00
C LEU A 137 15.09 -7.55 5.76
N GLU A 138 15.83 -7.76 6.86
CA GLU A 138 16.45 -6.67 7.62
C GLU A 138 17.48 -5.88 6.80
N GLU A 139 18.30 -6.57 6.00
CA GLU A 139 19.32 -5.95 5.15
C GLU A 139 18.66 -5.14 4.02
N PHE A 140 17.63 -5.71 3.40
CA PHE A 140 16.83 -5.00 2.41
C PHE A 140 16.13 -3.77 3.02
N ALA A 141 15.59 -3.89 4.23
CA ALA A 141 14.96 -2.78 4.93
C ALA A 141 15.94 -1.62 5.23
N ARG A 142 17.23 -1.89 5.43
CA ARG A 142 18.27 -0.86 5.55
C ARG A 142 18.50 -0.15 4.21
N SER A 143 18.46 -0.88 3.10
CA SER A 143 18.55 -0.30 1.75
C SER A 143 17.37 0.62 1.46
N VAL A 144 16.16 0.20 1.84
CA VAL A 144 14.95 1.03 1.77
C VAL A 144 15.07 2.27 2.66
N ASN A 145 15.60 2.14 3.88
CA ASN A 145 15.80 3.27 4.79
C ASN A 145 16.75 4.34 4.21
N LEU A 146 17.76 3.94 3.43
CA LEU A 146 18.66 4.88 2.75
C LEU A 146 17.99 5.54 1.54
N PHE A 147 17.23 4.78 0.75
CA PHE A 147 16.64 5.25 -0.49
C PHE A 147 15.35 6.07 -0.30
N PHE A 148 14.55 5.72 0.71
CA PHE A 148 13.24 6.32 0.95
C PHE A 148 13.25 7.86 1.08
N PRO A 149 14.17 8.49 1.83
CA PRO A 149 14.24 9.95 1.90
C PRO A 149 14.50 10.60 0.54
N ILE A 150 15.38 10.01 -0.27
CA ILE A 150 15.69 10.50 -1.62
C ILE A 150 14.45 10.42 -2.50
N PHE A 151 13.74 9.28 -2.46
CA PHE A 151 12.48 9.09 -3.17
C PHE A 151 11.41 10.11 -2.71
N MET A 152 11.25 10.33 -1.41
CA MET A 152 10.30 11.32 -0.88
C MET A 152 10.66 12.75 -1.32
N ILE A 153 11.94 13.13 -1.32
CA ILE A 153 12.38 14.44 -1.82
C ILE A 153 11.99 14.60 -3.30
N SER A 154 12.19 13.56 -4.11
CA SER A 154 11.82 13.60 -5.54
C SER A 154 10.32 13.79 -5.76
N ILE A 155 9.47 13.34 -4.84
CA ILE A 155 8.02 13.55 -4.87
C ILE A 155 7.64 14.95 -4.38
N VAL A 156 8.25 15.41 -3.28
CA VAL A 156 7.92 16.70 -2.66
C VAL A 156 8.37 17.89 -3.52
N ILE A 157 9.40 17.73 -4.34
CA ILE A 157 9.88 18.79 -5.23
C ILE A 157 8.97 18.99 -6.46
N LEU A 158 8.19 17.99 -6.87
CA LEU A 158 7.33 18.05 -8.06
C LEU A 158 6.37 19.25 -8.08
N PRO A 159 5.58 19.55 -7.03
CA PRO A 159 4.75 20.75 -7.00
C PRO A 159 5.50 22.05 -7.30
N LEU A 160 6.77 22.14 -6.89
CA LEU A 160 7.59 23.34 -7.12
C LEU A 160 8.06 23.42 -8.57
N LEU A 161 8.43 22.29 -9.18
CA LEU A 161 8.88 22.23 -10.58
C LEU A 161 7.73 22.47 -11.56
N LEU A 162 6.50 22.11 -11.17
CA LEU A 162 5.30 22.18 -12.01
C LEU A 162 4.40 23.39 -11.69
N VAL A 163 4.87 24.32 -10.86
CA VAL A 163 4.03 25.45 -10.40
C VAL A 163 3.55 26.33 -11.55
N ASN A 164 4.37 26.51 -12.59
CA ASN A 164 4.04 27.33 -13.75
C ASN A 164 2.99 26.70 -14.67
N GLU A 165 2.93 25.36 -14.69
CA GLU A 165 1.99 24.58 -15.52
C GLU A 165 0.68 24.26 -14.76
N THR A 166 0.59 24.64 -13.49
CA THR A 166 -0.55 24.28 -12.65
C THR A 166 -1.73 25.22 -12.93
N ASP A 167 -2.80 24.70 -13.53
CA ASP A 167 -4.07 25.41 -13.66
C ASP A 167 -5.12 24.83 -12.70
N LEU A 168 -5.39 25.56 -11.61
CA LEU A 168 -6.38 25.16 -10.61
C LEU A 168 -7.82 25.15 -11.16
N SER A 169 -8.09 25.80 -12.30
CA SER A 169 -9.39 25.75 -12.95
C SER A 169 -9.75 24.34 -13.41
N ASN A 170 -8.75 23.50 -13.69
CA ASN A 170 -8.93 22.09 -14.06
C ASN A 170 -9.47 21.22 -12.92
N LEU A 171 -9.39 21.67 -11.67
CA LEU A 171 -10.01 21.01 -10.51
C LEU A 171 -11.51 21.29 -10.42
N LEU A 172 -12.02 22.25 -11.18
CA LEU A 172 -13.43 22.61 -11.19
C LEU A 172 -14.21 21.79 -12.23
N PRO A 173 -15.49 21.52 -11.96
CA PRO A 173 -16.19 21.72 -10.68
C PRO A 173 -15.82 20.65 -9.64
N ILE A 174 -15.67 21.06 -8.37
CA ILE A 174 -15.39 20.17 -7.23
C ILE A 174 -16.69 19.62 -6.66
N LEU A 175 -16.75 18.31 -6.45
CA LEU A 175 -17.85 17.55 -5.82
C LEU A 175 -19.22 17.77 -6.47
N SER A 176 -19.27 18.06 -7.78
CA SER A 176 -20.53 18.31 -8.49
C SER A 176 -21.15 17.08 -9.14
N GLN A 177 -20.41 15.97 -9.24
CA GLN A 177 -20.89 14.74 -9.91
C GLN A 177 -21.67 13.79 -8.99
N GLY A 178 -21.79 14.15 -7.71
CA GLY A 178 -22.49 13.34 -6.70
C GLY A 178 -21.62 12.24 -6.08
N SER A 179 -22.05 11.76 -4.91
CA SER A 179 -21.30 10.79 -4.10
C SER A 179 -21.12 9.41 -4.77
N GLY A 180 -22.05 9.02 -5.66
CA GLY A 180 -22.03 7.70 -6.29
C GLY A 180 -20.79 7.45 -7.15
N VAL A 181 -20.26 8.49 -7.80
CA VAL A 181 -19.07 8.40 -8.65
C VAL A 181 -17.82 8.21 -7.80
N ILE A 182 -17.72 8.97 -6.71
CA ILE A 182 -16.63 8.90 -5.73
C ILE A 182 -16.62 7.53 -5.04
N LEU A 183 -17.79 6.99 -4.68
CA LEU A 183 -17.87 5.66 -4.09
C LEU A 183 -17.40 4.57 -5.05
N LYS A 184 -17.76 4.66 -6.34
CA LYS A 184 -17.29 3.71 -7.37
C LYS A 184 -15.77 3.77 -7.52
N GLY A 185 -15.19 4.98 -7.65
CA GLY A 185 -13.73 5.15 -7.71
C GLY A 185 -13.03 4.69 -6.42
N GLY A 186 -13.65 4.96 -5.27
CA GLY A 186 -13.21 4.50 -3.96
C GLY A 186 -13.09 2.98 -3.89
N VAL A 187 -14.11 2.24 -4.35
CA VAL A 187 -14.06 0.76 -4.41
C VAL A 187 -12.91 0.27 -5.30
N LEU A 188 -12.73 0.85 -6.49
CA LEU A 188 -11.64 0.44 -7.40
C LEU A 188 -10.26 0.65 -6.78
N SER A 189 -10.10 1.74 -6.04
CA SER A 189 -8.82 2.06 -5.37
C SER A 189 -8.44 1.02 -4.30
N THR A 190 -9.42 0.36 -3.66
CA THR A 190 -9.16 -0.63 -2.59
C THR A 190 -8.35 -1.85 -3.04
N GLY A 191 -8.42 -2.24 -4.32
CA GLY A 191 -7.65 -3.37 -4.85
C GLY A 191 -6.14 -3.18 -4.67
N TRP A 192 -5.65 -1.95 -4.81
CA TRP A 192 -4.24 -1.61 -4.66
C TRP A 192 -3.81 -1.44 -3.21
N ALA A 193 -4.71 -0.92 -2.36
CA ALA A 193 -4.51 -0.94 -0.91
C ALA A 193 -4.44 -2.37 -0.35
N GLY A 194 -4.95 -3.36 -1.09
CA GLY A 194 -4.87 -4.77 -0.74
C GLY A 194 -3.47 -5.33 -0.62
N ASP A 195 -2.49 -4.73 -1.28
CA ASP A 195 -1.09 -5.16 -1.22
C ASP A 195 -0.54 -5.14 0.23
N ILE A 196 -1.13 -4.34 1.13
CA ILE A 196 -0.73 -4.26 2.54
C ILE A 196 -0.91 -5.58 3.30
N PHE A 197 -1.78 -6.46 2.82
CA PHE A 197 -2.01 -7.75 3.45
C PHE A 197 -0.74 -8.61 3.53
N ILE A 198 0.21 -8.42 2.61
CA ILE A 198 1.47 -9.18 2.62
C ILE A 198 2.31 -8.93 3.87
N PHE A 199 2.12 -7.81 4.56
CA PHE A 199 2.84 -7.54 5.81
C PHE A 199 2.52 -8.60 6.88
N GLY A 200 1.43 -9.37 6.72
CA GLY A 200 1.18 -10.59 7.50
C GLY A 200 2.33 -11.61 7.47
N ALA A 201 3.13 -11.66 6.40
CA ALA A 201 4.32 -12.50 6.32
C ALA A 201 5.43 -12.08 7.30
N PHE A 202 5.40 -10.83 7.77
CA PHE A 202 6.47 -10.22 8.56
C PHE A 202 6.07 -9.96 10.03
N LEU A 203 4.95 -10.53 10.51
CA LEU A 203 4.45 -10.32 11.88
C LEU A 203 5.44 -10.72 12.98
N ASN A 204 6.34 -11.67 12.68
CA ASN A 204 7.37 -12.17 13.60
C ASN A 204 8.64 -11.30 13.65
N TYR A 205 8.80 -10.31 12.76
CA TYR A 205 9.99 -9.45 12.70
C TYR A 205 9.95 -8.25 13.66
N ILE A 206 8.79 -7.99 14.29
CA ILE A 206 8.62 -6.90 15.27
C ILE A 206 8.16 -7.44 16.62
N ARG A 207 8.81 -6.99 17.69
CA ARG A 207 8.54 -7.43 19.06
C ARG A 207 7.21 -6.93 19.61
N SER A 208 6.87 -5.67 19.32
CA SER A 208 5.64 -5.03 19.81
C SER A 208 4.59 -4.99 18.70
N SER A 209 3.50 -5.75 18.89
CA SER A 209 2.36 -5.71 17.97
C SER A 209 1.79 -4.29 17.83
N ARG A 210 1.81 -3.49 18.90
CA ARG A 210 1.33 -2.10 18.83
C ARG A 210 2.25 -1.23 17.98
N GLN A 211 3.57 -1.35 18.13
CA GLN A 211 4.52 -0.65 17.27
C GLN A 211 4.35 -1.04 15.81
N TYR A 212 4.10 -2.33 15.54
CA TYR A 212 3.81 -2.84 14.20
C TYR A 212 2.59 -2.13 13.58
N TYR A 213 1.48 -2.05 14.33
CA TYR A 213 0.27 -1.34 13.89
C TYR A 213 0.53 0.14 13.57
N GLU A 214 1.17 0.85 14.50
CA GLU A 214 1.40 2.30 14.37
C GLU A 214 2.36 2.61 13.21
N SER A 215 3.33 1.73 12.95
CA SER A 215 4.26 1.82 11.82
C SER A 215 3.53 1.63 10.48
N LEU A 216 2.69 0.59 10.36
CA LEU A 216 1.86 0.38 9.18
C LEU A 216 0.88 1.54 8.99
N ARG A 217 0.18 1.98 10.05
CA ARG A 217 -0.79 3.07 9.96
C ARG A 217 -0.13 4.35 9.45
N LEU A 218 1.04 4.71 9.97
CA LEU A 218 1.76 5.88 9.45
C LEU A 218 2.13 5.69 7.97
N GLY A 219 2.62 4.50 7.59
CA GLY A 219 3.00 4.21 6.21
C GLY A 219 1.83 4.35 5.25
N ILE A 220 0.66 3.84 5.66
CA ILE A 220 -0.61 3.91 4.94
C ILE A 220 -1.08 5.35 4.76
N VAL A 221 -1.15 6.12 5.84
CA VAL A 221 -1.61 7.50 5.80
C VAL A 221 -0.66 8.38 4.97
N THR A 222 0.65 8.18 5.11
CA THR A 222 1.66 8.89 4.29
C THR A 222 1.48 8.58 2.82
N SER A 223 1.25 7.31 2.48
CA SER A 223 1.04 6.89 1.09
C SER A 223 -0.23 7.48 0.50
N ALA A 224 -1.34 7.42 1.24
CA ALA A 224 -2.60 8.00 0.82
C ALA A 224 -2.47 9.51 0.61
N PHE A 225 -1.76 10.20 1.51
CA PHE A 225 -1.48 11.62 1.38
C PHE A 225 -0.69 11.94 0.10
N VAL A 226 0.42 11.23 -0.13
CA VAL A 226 1.25 11.39 -1.34
C VAL A 226 0.44 11.09 -2.60
N LEU A 227 -0.32 10.00 -2.62
CA LEU A 227 -1.14 9.61 -3.77
C LEU A 227 -2.22 10.65 -4.08
N THR A 228 -2.88 11.22 -3.06
CA THR A 228 -3.85 12.31 -3.22
C THR A 228 -3.21 13.57 -3.78
N VAL A 229 -2.06 13.99 -3.25
CA VAL A 229 -1.33 15.18 -3.74
C VAL A 229 -0.91 14.98 -5.19
N MET A 230 -0.35 13.82 -5.53
CA MET A 230 0.05 13.50 -6.91
C MET A 230 -1.16 13.45 -7.86
N MET A 231 -2.30 12.94 -7.41
CA MET A 231 -3.54 12.97 -8.21
C MET A 231 -4.06 14.39 -8.41
N LEU A 232 -4.00 15.24 -7.37
CA LEU A 232 -4.35 16.65 -7.48
C LEU A 232 -3.48 17.36 -8.52
N LEU A 233 -2.17 17.13 -8.50
CA LEU A 233 -1.23 17.69 -9.49
C LEU A 233 -1.56 17.19 -10.91
N CYS A 234 -1.74 15.87 -11.09
CA CYS A 234 -2.12 15.31 -12.39
C CYS A 234 -3.38 16.00 -12.94
N THR A 235 -4.42 16.15 -12.12
CA THR A 235 -5.67 16.79 -12.56
C THR A 235 -5.48 18.29 -12.79
N ALA A 236 -4.71 19.01 -11.96
CA ALA A 236 -4.51 20.44 -12.12
C ALA A 236 -3.68 20.80 -13.37
N ILE A 237 -2.70 19.96 -13.72
CA ILE A 237 -1.79 20.22 -14.85
C ILE A 237 -2.40 19.68 -16.15
N LEU A 238 -2.81 18.41 -16.17
CA LEU A 238 -3.28 17.75 -17.39
C LEU A 238 -4.80 17.92 -17.61
N GLY A 239 -5.56 18.27 -16.57
CA GLY A 239 -7.01 18.13 -16.57
C GLY A 239 -7.47 16.67 -16.49
N HIS A 240 -8.73 16.47 -16.07
CA HIS A 240 -9.26 15.11 -15.86
C HIS A 240 -9.40 14.30 -17.16
N THR A 241 -9.53 14.97 -18.31
CA THR A 241 -9.74 14.29 -19.60
C THR A 241 -8.43 13.70 -20.13
N ILE A 242 -7.33 14.44 -20.07
CA ILE A 242 -6.01 13.91 -20.45
C ILE A 242 -5.56 12.88 -19.41
N THR A 243 -5.73 13.16 -18.11
CA THR A 243 -5.41 12.20 -17.04
C THR A 243 -6.14 10.86 -17.22
N GLY A 244 -7.42 10.89 -17.61
CA GLY A 244 -8.19 9.67 -17.87
C GLY A 244 -7.81 8.93 -19.15
N ARG A 245 -7.13 9.57 -20.11
CA ARG A 245 -6.74 8.95 -21.39
C ARG A 245 -5.28 8.52 -21.44
N ALA A 246 -4.42 9.23 -20.72
CA ALA A 246 -2.99 8.95 -20.64
C ALA A 246 -2.75 7.54 -20.09
N MET A 247 -1.85 6.79 -20.73
CA MET A 247 -1.50 5.45 -20.28
C MET A 247 -0.81 5.50 -18.92
N TYR A 248 0.08 6.48 -18.73
CA TYR A 248 0.87 6.68 -17.51
C TYR A 248 0.74 8.14 -17.04
N PRO A 249 -0.39 8.54 -16.41
CA PRO A 249 -0.68 9.96 -16.16
C PRO A 249 0.37 10.67 -15.30
N ALA A 250 0.91 9.98 -14.29
CA ALA A 250 1.98 10.55 -13.46
C ALA A 250 3.23 10.88 -14.28
N TYR A 251 3.58 10.03 -15.24
CA TYR A 251 4.71 10.29 -16.14
C TYR A 251 4.38 11.40 -17.13
N THR A 252 3.20 11.39 -17.75
CA THR A 252 2.78 12.48 -18.65
C THR A 252 2.80 13.83 -17.94
N MET A 253 2.38 13.90 -16.67
CA MET A 253 2.48 15.11 -15.86
C MET A 253 3.93 15.54 -15.63
N MET A 254 4.86 14.59 -15.37
CA MET A 254 6.28 14.92 -15.22
C MET A 254 6.93 15.44 -16.51
N GLN A 255 6.39 15.08 -17.69
CA GLN A 255 6.89 15.58 -18.97
C GLN A 255 6.54 17.05 -19.23
N GLU A 256 5.57 17.62 -18.50
CA GLU A 256 5.21 19.03 -18.60
C GLU A 256 6.20 19.93 -17.83
N ILE A 257 7.19 19.38 -17.12
CA ILE A 257 8.17 20.20 -16.39
C ILE A 257 8.98 21.06 -17.37
N ASN A 258 8.71 22.36 -17.38
CA ASN A 258 9.41 23.36 -18.19
C ASN A 258 9.92 24.51 -17.30
N ILE A 259 11.22 24.50 -16.98
CA ILE A 259 11.85 25.51 -16.11
C ILE A 259 12.69 26.49 -16.93
N THR A 260 13.48 25.96 -17.87
CA THR A 260 14.37 26.70 -18.78
C THR A 260 14.71 25.78 -19.95
N ASP A 261 15.04 26.31 -21.12
CA ASP A 261 15.45 25.56 -22.33
C ASP A 261 16.60 24.53 -22.14
N PHE A 262 17.33 24.59 -21.01
CA PHE A 262 18.42 23.67 -20.67
C PHE A 262 17.99 22.50 -19.75
N LEU A 263 16.83 22.60 -19.07
CA LEU A 263 16.36 21.63 -18.06
C LEU A 263 15.17 20.77 -18.52
N ASP A 264 14.95 20.64 -19.83
CA ASP A 264 13.81 19.93 -20.46
C ASP A 264 13.76 18.40 -20.21
N ARG A 265 14.75 17.81 -19.53
CA ARG A 265 14.87 16.34 -19.31
C ARG A 265 14.89 15.95 -17.82
N LEU A 266 14.34 16.79 -16.94
CA LEU A 266 14.23 16.48 -15.51
C LEU A 266 13.28 15.29 -15.24
N ASP A 267 12.35 15.02 -16.15
CA ASP A 267 11.47 13.84 -16.14
C ASP A 267 12.27 12.53 -16.04
N VAL A 268 13.37 12.38 -16.79
CA VAL A 268 14.23 11.18 -16.77
C VAL A 268 14.88 10.99 -15.40
N VAL A 269 15.32 12.08 -14.74
CA VAL A 269 15.93 12.03 -13.41
C VAL A 269 14.90 11.57 -12.37
N LEU A 270 13.68 12.08 -12.45
CA LEU A 270 12.58 11.72 -11.55
C LEU A 270 12.16 10.26 -11.73
N ILE A 271 12.09 9.77 -12.98
CA ILE A 271 11.89 8.34 -13.28
C ILE A 271 13.04 7.51 -12.70
N GLY A 272 14.27 8.03 -12.73
CA GLY A 272 15.44 7.41 -12.13
C GLY A 272 15.32 7.17 -10.63
N PHE A 273 14.52 7.97 -9.91
CA PHE A 273 14.18 7.73 -8.50
C PHE A 273 12.91 6.90 -8.33
N TRP A 274 11.93 7.05 -9.22
CA TRP A 274 10.66 6.34 -9.11
C TRP A 274 10.80 4.84 -9.43
N MET A 275 11.52 4.47 -10.48
CA MET A 275 11.63 3.08 -10.93
C MET A 275 12.33 2.16 -9.92
N PRO A 276 13.45 2.55 -9.30
CA PRO A 276 14.01 1.76 -8.21
C PRO A 276 13.05 1.64 -7.01
N ALA A 277 12.25 2.68 -6.69
CA ALA A 277 11.22 2.58 -5.65
C ALA A 277 10.16 1.53 -6.00
N PHE A 278 9.71 1.51 -7.26
CA PHE A 278 8.79 0.49 -7.75
C PHE A 278 9.40 -0.91 -7.68
N LEU A 279 10.67 -1.07 -8.09
CA LEU A 279 11.36 -2.35 -7.98
C LEU A 279 11.49 -2.81 -6.52
N MET A 280 11.77 -1.89 -5.59
CA MET A 280 11.78 -2.16 -4.15
C MET A 280 10.43 -2.67 -3.64
N LYS A 281 9.30 -2.16 -4.15
CA LYS A 281 7.97 -2.72 -3.86
C LYS A 281 7.91 -4.20 -4.26
N ILE A 282 8.32 -4.55 -5.48
CA ILE A 282 8.26 -5.94 -5.97
C ILE A 282 9.17 -6.85 -5.14
N ILE A 283 10.33 -6.34 -4.67
CA ILE A 283 11.21 -7.07 -3.77
C ILE A 283 10.50 -7.40 -2.45
N VAL A 284 9.74 -6.48 -1.84
CA VAL A 284 8.95 -6.77 -0.62
C VAL A 284 7.91 -7.87 -0.87
N LEU A 285 7.21 -7.81 -2.01
CA LEU A 285 6.27 -8.87 -2.41
C LEU A 285 6.96 -10.23 -2.54
N TYR A 286 8.14 -10.25 -3.15
CA TYR A 286 8.93 -11.46 -3.31
C TYR A 286 9.43 -12.02 -1.98
N PHE A 287 9.89 -11.18 -1.04
CA PHE A 287 10.21 -11.61 0.32
C PHE A 287 9.00 -12.23 1.03
N SER A 288 7.81 -11.67 0.88
CA SER A 288 6.58 -12.24 1.45
C SER A 288 6.27 -13.62 0.85
N PHE A 289 6.48 -13.79 -0.45
CA PHE A 289 6.30 -15.08 -1.12
C PHE A 289 7.31 -16.12 -0.61
N MET A 290 8.58 -15.74 -0.49
CA MET A 290 9.62 -16.62 0.05
C MET A 290 9.36 -17.00 1.52
N ALA A 291 8.88 -16.07 2.34
CA ALA A 291 8.47 -16.36 3.72
C ALA A 291 7.34 -17.40 3.79
N GLY A 292 6.35 -17.30 2.91
CA GLY A 292 5.26 -18.27 2.80
C GLY A 292 5.73 -19.65 2.35
N LEU A 293 6.58 -19.73 1.31
CA LEU A 293 7.19 -21.01 0.89
C LEU A 293 8.02 -21.64 2.00
N SER A 294 8.84 -20.86 2.69
CA SER A 294 9.65 -21.32 3.81
C SER A 294 8.77 -21.91 4.93
N SER A 295 7.68 -21.23 5.28
CA SER A 295 6.74 -21.69 6.30
C SER A 295 6.03 -23.00 5.90
N MET A 296 5.64 -23.15 4.64
CA MET A 296 4.87 -24.31 4.17
C MET A 296 5.74 -25.55 3.92
N LEU A 297 6.95 -25.36 3.40
CA LEU A 297 7.87 -26.44 3.05
C LEU A 297 8.69 -26.89 4.25
N ASN A 298 8.83 -26.05 5.28
CA ASN A 298 9.61 -26.35 6.49
C ASN A 298 11.04 -26.83 6.16
N THR A 299 11.65 -26.27 5.11
CA THR A 299 13.00 -26.63 4.66
C THR A 299 13.97 -25.47 4.82
N GLY A 300 15.21 -25.77 5.24
CA GLY A 300 16.28 -24.77 5.33
C GLY A 300 16.98 -24.47 3.99
N LYS A 301 16.54 -25.07 2.87
CA LYS A 301 17.18 -24.92 1.55
C LYS A 301 16.62 -23.72 0.77
N LEU A 302 16.70 -22.53 1.37
CA LEU A 302 16.11 -21.30 0.83
C LEU A 302 16.68 -20.89 -0.54
N ARG A 303 17.98 -21.15 -0.80
CA ARG A 303 18.64 -20.75 -2.05
C ARG A 303 18.09 -21.47 -3.29
N GLY A 304 17.85 -22.78 -3.19
CA GLY A 304 17.28 -23.56 -4.29
C GLY A 304 15.84 -23.14 -4.58
N ILE A 305 15.05 -22.94 -3.51
CA ILE A 305 13.66 -22.48 -3.60
C ILE A 305 13.57 -21.08 -4.24
N ASN A 306 14.48 -20.17 -3.86
CA ASN A 306 14.58 -18.83 -4.44
C ASN A 306 14.76 -18.92 -5.96
N MET A 307 15.80 -19.64 -6.42
CA MET A 307 16.10 -19.76 -7.84
C MET A 307 14.93 -20.39 -8.63
N MET A 308 14.34 -21.48 -8.12
CA MET A 308 13.19 -22.13 -8.78
C MET A 308 11.98 -21.20 -8.84
N SER A 309 11.69 -20.48 -7.75
CA SER A 309 10.57 -19.54 -7.67
C SER A 309 10.77 -18.37 -8.61
N GLY A 310 12.00 -17.84 -8.71
CA GLY A 310 12.30 -16.72 -9.59
C GLY A 310 12.13 -17.07 -11.07
N TRP A 311 12.64 -18.23 -11.50
CA TRP A 311 12.41 -18.69 -12.88
C TRP A 311 10.94 -18.98 -13.16
N MET A 312 10.22 -19.59 -12.21
CA MET A 312 8.77 -19.81 -12.35
C MET A 312 8.00 -18.50 -12.51
N ILE A 313 8.28 -17.49 -11.66
CA ILE A 313 7.63 -16.18 -11.74
C ILE A 313 7.96 -15.49 -13.06
N LEU A 314 9.21 -15.56 -13.53
CA LEU A 314 9.60 -15.00 -14.82
C LEU A 314 8.79 -15.64 -15.96
N LEU A 315 8.74 -16.98 -16.02
CA LEU A 315 7.98 -17.69 -17.05
C LEU A 315 6.49 -17.35 -17.01
N LEU A 316 5.90 -17.30 -15.81
CA LEU A 316 4.50 -16.90 -15.65
C LEU A 316 4.29 -15.44 -16.07
N THR A 317 5.24 -14.55 -15.81
CA THR A 317 5.19 -13.15 -16.24
C THR A 317 5.18 -13.04 -17.75
N LEU A 318 5.97 -13.86 -18.46
CA LEU A 318 6.00 -13.86 -19.92
C LEU A 318 4.70 -14.37 -20.55
N VAL A 319 3.97 -15.28 -19.89
CA VAL A 319 2.81 -15.98 -20.48
C VAL A 319 1.46 -15.44 -19.99
N SER A 320 1.39 -14.82 -18.80
CA SER A 320 0.11 -14.51 -18.13
C SER A 320 -0.73 -13.43 -18.82
N PHE A 321 -0.10 -12.50 -19.55
CA PHE A 321 -0.80 -11.35 -20.15
C PHE A 321 -0.36 -11.13 -21.59
N ARG A 322 -1.31 -10.89 -22.49
CA ARG A 322 -1.06 -10.67 -23.91
C ARG A 322 -0.75 -9.22 -24.25
N SER A 323 -1.20 -8.27 -23.43
CA SER A 323 -1.01 -6.83 -23.67
C SER A 323 -0.92 -6.04 -22.37
N VAL A 324 -0.35 -4.84 -22.44
CA VAL A 324 -0.31 -3.88 -21.32
C VAL A 324 -1.72 -3.54 -20.83
N MET A 325 -2.69 -3.40 -21.75
CA MET A 325 -4.07 -3.07 -21.41
C MET A 325 -4.75 -4.19 -20.60
N GLU A 326 -4.40 -5.45 -20.87
CA GLU A 326 -4.92 -6.59 -20.10
C GLU A 326 -4.43 -6.56 -18.65
N VAL A 327 -3.15 -6.24 -18.44
CA VAL A 327 -2.56 -6.05 -17.10
C VAL A 327 -3.26 -4.92 -16.35
N TYR A 328 -3.55 -3.80 -17.04
CA TYR A 328 -4.27 -2.66 -16.47
C TYR A 328 -5.68 -3.04 -16.05
N ARG A 329 -6.43 -3.73 -16.92
CA ARG A 329 -7.79 -4.18 -16.60
C ARG A 329 -7.80 -5.16 -15.43
N PHE A 330 -6.83 -6.07 -15.40
CA PHE A 330 -6.65 -6.98 -14.28
C PHE A 330 -6.36 -6.23 -12.98
N GLY A 331 -5.38 -5.32 -13.00
CA GLY A 331 -4.95 -4.56 -11.82
C GLY A 331 -6.03 -3.64 -11.25
N ASN A 332 -6.81 -2.97 -12.10
CA ASN A 332 -7.77 -1.96 -11.66
C ASN A 332 -9.19 -2.49 -11.41
N TYR A 333 -9.62 -3.56 -12.11
CA TYR A 333 -10.99 -4.08 -11.98
C TYR A 333 -11.03 -5.49 -11.38
N ALA A 334 -10.23 -6.43 -11.88
CA ALA A 334 -10.27 -7.82 -11.42
C ALA A 334 -9.58 -8.02 -10.07
N ALA A 335 -8.53 -7.24 -9.77
CA ALA A 335 -7.79 -7.36 -8.53
C ALA A 335 -8.64 -7.04 -7.31
N VAL A 336 -9.62 -6.13 -7.42
CA VAL A 336 -10.49 -5.72 -6.29
C VAL A 336 -11.28 -6.90 -5.72
N PRO A 337 -12.13 -7.62 -6.48
CA PRO A 337 -12.87 -8.75 -5.94
C PRO A 337 -11.94 -9.88 -5.50
N ILE A 338 -10.84 -10.14 -6.20
CA ILE A 338 -9.85 -11.16 -5.81
C ILE A 338 -9.25 -10.83 -4.44
N THR A 339 -8.79 -9.59 -4.26
CA THR A 339 -8.21 -9.08 -3.01
C THR A 339 -9.20 -9.20 -1.85
N VAL A 340 -10.42 -8.68 -2.04
CA VAL A 340 -11.45 -8.73 -1.00
C VAL A 340 -11.79 -10.18 -0.64
N PHE A 341 -11.92 -11.05 -1.65
CA PHE A 341 -12.20 -12.47 -1.45
C PHE A 341 -11.09 -13.16 -0.64
N VAL A 342 -9.83 -13.02 -1.04
CA VAL A 342 -8.69 -13.66 -0.37
C VAL A 342 -8.56 -13.18 1.07
N HIS A 343 -8.66 -11.85 1.30
CA HIS A 343 -8.57 -11.28 2.64
C HIS A 343 -9.73 -11.74 3.52
N PHE A 344 -10.95 -11.72 2.98
CA PHE A 344 -12.13 -12.19 3.70
C PHE A 344 -12.02 -13.67 4.05
N CYS A 345 -11.68 -14.53 3.08
CA CYS A 345 -11.49 -15.97 3.31
C CYS A 345 -10.43 -16.23 4.38
N PHE A 346 -9.27 -15.57 4.30
CA PHE A 346 -8.22 -15.75 5.29
C PHE A 346 -8.65 -15.30 6.68
N LEU A 347 -9.12 -14.05 6.82
CA LEU A 347 -9.42 -13.44 8.11
C LEU A 347 -10.68 -14.05 8.76
N ALA A 348 -11.71 -14.36 7.97
CA ALA A 348 -12.93 -15.01 8.46
C ALA A 348 -12.63 -16.42 8.97
N VAL A 349 -11.90 -17.24 8.20
CA VAL A 349 -11.61 -18.62 8.62
C VAL A 349 -10.71 -18.65 9.86
N VAL A 350 -9.66 -17.83 9.90
CA VAL A 350 -8.76 -17.76 11.06
C VAL A 350 -9.49 -17.27 12.32
N SER A 351 -10.33 -16.25 12.21
CA SER A 351 -11.13 -15.74 13.33
C SER A 351 -12.17 -16.75 13.81
N LEU A 352 -12.90 -17.42 12.92
CA LEU A 352 -13.84 -18.48 13.26
C LEU A 352 -13.16 -19.65 13.97
N CYS A 353 -12.02 -20.12 13.46
CA CYS A 353 -11.25 -21.19 14.08
C CYS A 353 -10.71 -20.79 15.47
N SER A 354 -10.28 -19.53 15.64
CA SER A 354 -9.83 -18.99 16.93
C SER A 354 -10.96 -18.92 17.96
N LEU A 355 -12.14 -18.44 17.56
CA LEU A 355 -13.35 -18.43 18.39
C LEU A 355 -13.80 -19.85 18.79
N TRP A 356 -13.68 -20.80 17.87
CA TRP A 356 -14.06 -22.19 18.14
C TRP A 356 -13.12 -22.85 19.16
N LYS A 357 -11.81 -22.63 19.04
CA LYS A 357 -10.81 -23.12 20.01
C LYS A 357 -10.97 -22.48 21.39
N THR A 358 -11.22 -21.18 21.47
CA THR A 358 -11.45 -20.48 22.74
C THR A 358 -12.74 -20.94 23.43
N ARG A 359 -13.83 -21.14 22.69
CA ARG A 359 -15.07 -21.75 23.21
C ARG A 359 -14.83 -23.16 23.77
N LYS A 360 -14.07 -24.00 23.07
CA LYS A 360 -13.74 -25.37 23.52
C LYS A 360 -12.87 -25.39 24.78
N LYS A 361 -11.92 -24.45 24.90
CA LYS A 361 -11.12 -24.25 26.13
C LYS A 361 -11.97 -23.74 27.30
N ARG A 362 -12.87 -22.78 27.07
CA ARG A 362 -13.78 -22.22 28.10
C ARG A 362 -14.77 -23.26 28.65
N LYS A 363 -15.18 -24.24 27.83
CA LYS A 363 -15.98 -25.40 28.28
C LYS A 363 -15.20 -26.42 29.12
N ARG A 364 -13.86 -26.45 29.03
CA ARG A 364 -12.99 -27.38 29.79
C ARG A 364 -12.43 -26.76 31.07
N HIS A 365 -12.21 -25.45 31.11
CA HIS A 365 -11.84 -24.70 32.30
C HIS A 365 -12.50 -23.30 32.27
N PRO A 366 -13.39 -22.96 33.24
CA PRO A 366 -13.89 -21.60 33.40
C PRO A 366 -12.71 -20.69 33.76
N ARG A 367 -12.52 -19.60 33.02
CA ARG A 367 -11.44 -18.63 33.27
C ARG A 367 -11.75 -17.76 34.49
N GLN A 368 -10.77 -17.61 35.38
CA GLN A 368 -10.59 -16.40 36.20
C GLN A 368 -10.39 -15.18 35.28
N PRO A 369 -10.83 -13.98 35.69
CA PRO A 369 -10.81 -12.80 34.85
C PRO A 369 -9.37 -12.47 34.42
N LEU A 370 -9.21 -12.18 33.12
CA LEU A 370 -7.99 -11.56 32.62
C LEU A 370 -7.87 -10.20 33.32
N GLN A 371 -6.77 -9.97 34.01
CA GLN A 371 -6.39 -8.61 34.38
C GLN A 371 -6.28 -7.82 33.07
N GLU A 372 -7.22 -6.90 32.85
CA GLU A 372 -7.05 -5.83 31.89
C GLU A 372 -5.86 -5.02 32.39
N GLU A 373 -4.68 -5.23 31.81
CA GLU A 373 -3.69 -4.17 31.83
C GLU A 373 -4.34 -2.97 31.13
N GLU A 374 -4.80 -2.00 31.92
CA GLU A 374 -5.04 -0.63 31.48
C GLU A 374 -3.72 -0.13 30.88
N SER A 375 -3.46 -0.45 29.62
CA SER A 375 -2.40 0.18 28.87
C SER A 375 -2.82 1.63 28.74
N VAL A 376 -2.25 2.49 29.58
CA VAL A 376 -2.35 3.95 29.46
C VAL A 376 -2.08 4.28 27.98
N VAL A 377 -3.13 4.63 27.24
CA VAL A 377 -3.01 4.94 25.81
C VAL A 377 -2.23 6.24 25.73
N PRO A 378 -0.94 6.20 25.33
CA PRO A 378 -0.15 7.39 25.23
C PRO A 378 -0.75 8.26 24.14
N GLY A 379 -1.04 9.51 24.50
CA GLY A 379 -1.59 10.46 23.53
C GLY A 379 -3.07 10.28 23.19
N ARG A 380 -3.93 10.01 24.19
CA ARG A 380 -5.41 10.03 24.05
C ARG A 380 -5.92 11.24 23.25
N GLY A 381 -5.35 12.43 23.44
CA GLY A 381 -5.68 13.62 22.66
C GLY A 381 -5.36 13.52 21.16
N ASP A 382 -4.23 12.92 20.78
CA ASP A 382 -3.89 12.73 19.36
C ASP A 382 -4.78 11.67 18.71
N VAL A 383 -5.17 10.63 19.45
CA VAL A 383 -6.13 9.62 18.96
C VAL A 383 -7.49 10.27 18.71
N ILE A 384 -7.97 11.10 19.62
CA ILE A 384 -9.20 11.87 19.45
C ILE A 384 -9.07 12.81 18.24
N GLY A 385 -7.97 13.56 18.15
CA GLY A 385 -7.69 14.45 17.02
C GLY A 385 -7.67 13.71 15.67
N TRP A 386 -7.13 12.50 15.63
CA TRP A 386 -7.12 11.66 14.43
C TRP A 386 -8.54 11.26 13.99
N TRP A 387 -9.37 10.77 14.93
CA TRP A 387 -10.76 10.40 14.63
C TRP A 387 -11.63 11.60 14.25
N LEU A 388 -11.44 12.74 14.94
CA LEU A 388 -12.12 13.98 14.58
C LEU A 388 -11.74 14.44 13.17
N SER A 389 -10.45 14.41 12.84
CA SER A 389 -9.97 14.77 11.50
C SER A 389 -10.57 13.85 10.44
N LEU A 390 -10.65 12.54 10.70
CA LEU A 390 -11.29 11.60 9.79
C LEU A 390 -12.80 11.89 9.64
N ALA A 391 -13.51 12.15 10.74
CA ALA A 391 -14.92 12.49 10.70
C ALA A 391 -15.18 13.77 9.89
N VAL A 392 -14.34 14.80 10.06
CA VAL A 392 -14.42 16.04 9.27
C VAL A 392 -14.11 15.79 7.80
N CYS A 393 -13.14 14.93 7.47
CA CYS A 393 -12.89 14.52 6.07
C CYS A 393 -14.15 13.91 5.45
N MET A 394 -14.75 12.92 6.12
CA MET A 394 -15.93 12.23 5.60
C MET A 394 -17.15 13.16 5.51
N ALA A 395 -17.32 14.06 6.48
CA ALA A 395 -18.39 15.05 6.47
C ALA A 395 -18.23 16.07 5.35
N GLY A 396 -17.01 16.59 5.13
CA GLY A 396 -16.70 17.50 4.02
C GLY A 396 -16.92 16.85 2.65
N LEU A 397 -16.45 15.60 2.50
CA LEU A 397 -16.62 14.82 1.28
C LEU A 397 -18.09 14.55 0.97
N PHE A 398 -18.82 13.95 1.90
CA PHE A 398 -20.22 13.59 1.65
C PHE A 398 -21.14 14.81 1.61
N GLY A 399 -20.98 15.76 2.55
CA GLY A 399 -21.73 17.01 2.56
C GLY A 399 -21.52 17.82 1.28
N GLY A 400 -20.26 17.97 0.85
CA GLY A 400 -19.91 18.62 -0.41
C GLY A 400 -20.47 17.87 -1.63
N SER A 401 -20.38 16.54 -1.67
CA SER A 401 -20.88 15.75 -2.80
C SER A 401 -22.41 15.68 -2.91
N LEU A 402 -23.14 15.85 -1.81
CA LEU A 402 -24.60 15.85 -1.80
C LEU A 402 -25.17 17.21 -2.21
N ALA A 403 -24.58 18.30 -1.72
CA ALA A 403 -25.02 19.65 -2.01
C ALA A 403 -24.39 20.25 -3.28
N GLY A 404 -23.18 19.82 -3.65
CA GLY A 404 -22.40 20.31 -4.79
C GLY A 404 -23.09 20.25 -6.15
N PRO A 405 -23.87 19.20 -6.47
CA PRO A 405 -24.66 19.15 -7.71
C PRO A 405 -25.68 20.30 -7.83
N TRP A 406 -26.21 20.78 -6.70
CA TRP A 406 -27.21 21.84 -6.64
C TRP A 406 -26.57 23.22 -6.46
N PHE A 407 -25.51 23.30 -5.65
CA PHE A 407 -24.82 24.54 -5.31
C PHE A 407 -23.31 24.33 -5.37
N LYS A 408 -22.68 24.77 -6.47
CA LYS A 408 -21.23 24.61 -6.72
C LYS A 408 -20.34 25.09 -5.56
N LEU A 409 -20.76 26.15 -4.86
CA LEU A 409 -20.03 26.69 -3.70
C LEU A 409 -19.88 25.66 -2.57
N TYR A 410 -20.92 24.85 -2.30
CA TYR A 410 -20.87 23.82 -1.25
C TYR A 410 -19.91 22.68 -1.62
N GLY A 411 -19.79 22.35 -2.90
CA GLY A 411 -18.79 21.40 -3.39
C GLY A 411 -17.37 21.89 -3.14
N GLN A 412 -17.08 23.15 -3.47
CA GLN A 412 -15.77 23.77 -3.23
C GLN A 412 -15.44 23.84 -1.73
N LEU A 413 -16.37 24.31 -0.90
CA LEU A 413 -16.18 24.35 0.56
C LEU A 413 -15.96 22.95 1.14
N GLY A 414 -16.73 21.95 0.68
CA GLY A 414 -16.56 20.55 1.08
C GLY A 414 -15.18 20.00 0.74
N GLY A 415 -14.66 20.31 -0.45
CA GLY A 415 -13.32 19.93 -0.89
C GLY A 415 -12.20 20.57 -0.06
N ILE A 416 -12.32 21.87 0.26
CA ILE A 416 -11.34 22.58 1.10
C ILE A 416 -11.35 22.01 2.53
N VAL A 417 -12.53 21.83 3.12
CA VAL A 417 -12.68 21.24 4.47
C VAL A 417 -12.08 19.83 4.51
N TYR A 418 -12.34 19.02 3.48
CA TYR A 418 -11.73 17.69 3.35
C TYR A 418 -10.20 17.78 3.34
N PHE A 419 -9.62 18.64 2.51
CA PHE A 419 -8.17 18.70 2.35
C PHE A 419 -7.46 19.15 3.65
N ILE A 420 -8.00 20.18 4.32
CA ILE A 420 -7.47 20.66 5.61
C ILE A 420 -7.55 19.55 6.66
N ALA A 421 -8.68 18.85 6.75
CA ALA A 421 -8.85 17.76 7.69
C ALA A 421 -7.92 16.57 7.36
N PHE A 422 -7.64 16.32 6.09
CA PHE A 422 -6.74 15.25 5.65
C PHE A 422 -5.28 15.55 6.02
N VAL A 423 -4.84 16.81 5.92
CA VAL A 423 -3.56 17.27 6.46
C VAL A 423 -3.51 17.07 7.99
N GLY A 424 -4.59 17.41 8.70
CA GLY A 424 -4.71 17.14 10.13
C GLY A 424 -4.52 15.66 10.48
N LEU A 425 -5.19 14.76 9.73
CA LEU A 425 -5.07 13.31 9.88
C LEU A 425 -3.63 12.82 9.69
N PHE A 426 -2.92 13.37 8.70
CA PHE A 426 -1.50 13.09 8.48
C PHE A 426 -0.62 13.55 9.66
N VAL A 427 -0.81 14.77 10.14
CA VAL A 427 -0.05 15.34 11.28
C VAL A 427 -0.27 14.54 12.57
N PHE A 428 -1.53 14.19 12.90
CA PHE A 428 -1.83 13.35 14.07
C PHE A 428 -1.23 11.95 13.94
N SER A 429 -1.19 11.39 12.73
CA SER A 429 -0.57 10.08 12.49
C SER A 429 0.93 10.10 12.78
N ILE A 430 1.63 11.16 12.36
CA ILE A 430 3.05 11.37 12.67
C ILE A 430 3.25 11.45 14.19
N ARG A 431 2.49 12.30 14.90
CA ARG A 431 2.62 12.48 16.36
C ARG A 431 2.43 11.16 17.12
N LEU A 432 1.40 10.41 16.77
CA LEU A 432 1.12 9.10 17.38
C LEU A 432 2.27 8.11 17.14
N PHE A 433 2.79 8.03 15.92
CA PHE A 433 3.92 7.16 15.61
C PHE A 433 5.15 7.50 16.45
N TRP A 434 5.53 8.78 16.55
CA TRP A 434 6.67 9.21 17.36
C TRP A 434 6.50 8.85 18.84
N ARG A 435 5.31 9.09 19.41
CA ARG A 435 5.02 8.75 20.81
C ARG A 435 5.16 7.25 21.07
N TRP A 436 4.54 6.41 20.25
CA TRP A 436 4.62 4.96 20.40
C TRP A 436 6.03 4.40 20.19
N ASN A 437 6.79 4.99 19.28
CA ASN A 437 8.14 4.54 18.99
C ASN A 437 9.16 4.95 20.08
N GLN A 438 8.96 6.10 20.74
CA GLN A 438 9.76 6.50 21.91
C GLN A 438 9.54 5.56 23.11
N ILE A 439 8.29 5.20 23.39
CA ILE A 439 7.94 4.31 24.51
C ILE A 439 8.58 2.93 24.36
N VAL A 440 8.65 2.41 23.14
CA VAL A 440 9.28 1.11 22.89
C VAL A 440 10.80 1.16 23.04
N ARG A 441 11.43 2.32 22.80
CA ARG A 441 12.88 2.51 22.96
C ARG A 441 13.30 2.75 24.42
N HIS A 442 12.46 3.41 25.20
CA HIS A 442 12.67 3.70 26.61
C HIS A 442 11.45 3.24 27.41
N PRO A 443 11.31 1.93 27.67
CA PRO A 443 10.31 1.48 28.64
C PRO A 443 10.63 2.16 29.97
N SER A 444 9.67 2.89 30.53
CA SER A 444 9.81 3.47 31.87
C SER A 444 10.21 2.36 32.84
N PRO A 445 11.20 2.58 33.73
CA PRO A 445 11.50 1.61 34.78
C PRO A 445 10.23 1.46 35.63
N SER A 446 9.61 0.29 35.55
CA SER A 446 8.46 -0.12 36.36
C SER A 446 8.87 -0.43 37.78
#